data_AF-A0A8S2SHF3-F1
#
_entry.id   AF-A0A8S2SHF3-F1
#
_cell.length_a   1.000
_cell.length_b   1.000
_cell.length_c   1.000
_cell.angle_alpha   90.00
_cell.angle_beta   90.00
_cell.angle_gamma   90.00
#
_symmetry.space_group_name_H-M   'P 1'
#
loop_
_entity.id
_entity.type
_entity.pdbx_description
1 polymer ?
#
loop_
_entity_poly.entity_id
_entity_poly.type
_entity_poly.pdbx_seq_one_letter_code
_entity_poly.pdbx_strand_id
1 'polypeptide(L)'
;LNIASVDHNIGDIYYKIGQFDKAFDYFKEAIDIQSKLLSENHVDLAKSFNSMAAIYCQKENYAEALDYCKKAHDIQTNCLPKNHPDLAATYINYGTINLKSNKYSEALKYYEDSLEI
;
A
#
# COMPACT_ATOMS: atom_id res chain seq x y z
N LEU A 1 12.37 9.23 11.53
CA LEU A 1 11.09 9.77 11.04
C LEU A 1 11.26 10.66 9.81
N ASN A 2 12.01 11.78 9.89
CA ASN A 2 12.17 12.68 8.73
C ASN A 2 12.77 11.99 7.49
N ILE A 3 13.80 11.15 7.67
CA ILE A 3 14.45 10.41 6.56
C ILE A 3 13.46 9.45 5.88
N ALA A 4 12.75 8.60 6.64
CA ALA A 4 11.76 7.68 6.06
C ALA A 4 10.64 8.39 5.28
N SER A 5 10.20 9.57 5.73
CA SER A 5 9.22 10.37 4.99
C SER A 5 9.81 10.94 3.69
N VAL A 6 11.08 11.34 3.70
CA VAL A 6 11.79 11.80 2.51
C VAL A 6 11.96 10.65 1.52
N ASP A 7 12.38 9.48 1.99
CA ASP A 7 12.53 8.27 1.16
C ASP A 7 11.18 7.89 0.52
N HIS A 8 10.10 7.91 1.31
CA HIS A 8 8.76 7.65 0.79
C HIS A 8 8.37 8.65 -0.33
N ASN A 9 8.62 9.94 -0.13
CA ASN A 9 8.32 10.96 -1.15
C ASN A 9 9.17 10.77 -2.43
N ILE A 10 10.45 10.40 -2.29
CA ILE A 10 11.32 10.10 -3.43
C ILE A 10 10.82 8.84 -4.16
N GLY A 11 10.44 7.80 -3.40
CA GLY A 11 9.83 6.59 -3.94
C GLY A 11 8.57 6.89 -4.75
N ASP A 12 7.68 7.74 -4.24
CA ASP A 12 6.48 8.21 -4.92
C ASP A 12 6.78 8.92 -6.24
N ILE A 13 7.82 9.76 -6.27
CA ILE A 13 8.26 10.43 -7.50
C ILE A 13 8.75 9.40 -8.51
N TYR A 14 9.60 8.45 -8.10
CA TYR A 14 10.07 7.39 -8.99
C TYR A 14 8.94 6.50 -9.50
N TYR A 15 7.96 6.18 -8.66
CA TYR A 15 6.77 5.42 -9.05
C TYR A 15 5.98 6.16 -10.12
N LYS A 16 5.72 7.46 -9.94
CA LYS A 16 4.96 8.30 -10.89
C LYS A 16 5.63 8.43 -12.26
N ILE A 17 6.96 8.38 -12.31
CA ILE A 17 7.71 8.41 -13.58
C ILE A 17 8.03 7.01 -14.14
N GLY A 18 7.43 5.95 -13.58
CA GLY A 18 7.55 4.57 -14.08
C GLY A 18 8.87 3.87 -13.73
N GLN A 19 9.71 4.43 -12.85
CA GLN A 19 10.95 3.79 -12.41
C GLN A 19 10.68 2.93 -11.16
N PHE A 20 9.96 1.83 -11.36
CA PHE A 20 9.45 0.99 -10.26
C PHE A 20 10.53 0.31 -9.42
N ASP A 21 11.69 -0.03 -9.98
CA ASP A 21 12.79 -0.62 -9.20
C ASP A 21 13.40 0.38 -8.22
N LYS A 22 13.61 1.63 -8.65
CA LYS A 22 14.09 2.67 -7.74
C LYS A 22 13.05 3.00 -6.68
N ALA A 23 11.79 3.12 -7.08
CA ALA A 23 10.71 3.36 -6.13
C ALA A 23 10.63 2.27 -5.07
N PHE A 24 10.80 1.01 -5.47
CA PHE A 24 10.87 -0.13 -4.55
C PHE A 24 12.01 0.03 -3.53
N ASP A 25 13.22 0.38 -3.97
CA ASP A 25 14.36 0.53 -3.07
C ASP A 25 14.09 1.60 -2.01
N TYR A 26 13.57 2.77 -2.40
CA TYR A 26 13.23 3.83 -1.45
C TYR A 26 12.09 3.46 -0.50
N PHE A 27 11.02 2.83 -0.98
CA PHE A 27 9.94 2.37 -0.09
C PHE A 27 10.42 1.30 0.88
N LYS A 28 11.32 0.40 0.44
CA LYS A 28 11.93 -0.60 1.31
C LYS A 28 12.80 0.04 2.40
N GLU A 29 13.63 1.03 2.05
CA GLU A 29 14.42 1.77 3.04
C GLU A 29 13.52 2.50 4.05
N ALA A 30 12.44 3.12 3.59
CA ALA A 30 11.44 3.75 4.46
C ALA A 30 10.82 2.73 5.43
N ILE A 31 10.43 1.54 4.95
CA ILE A 31 9.90 0.44 5.76
C ILE A 31 10.93 -0.03 6.79
N ASP A 32 12.19 -0.21 6.40
CA ASP A 32 13.26 -0.67 7.30
C ASP A 32 13.52 0.33 8.44
N ILE A 33 13.44 1.63 8.15
CA ILE A 33 13.57 2.69 9.16
C ILE A 33 12.32 2.73 10.05
N GLN A 34 11.12 2.70 9.46
CA GLN A 34 9.85 2.72 10.18
C GLN A 34 9.73 1.53 11.13
N SER A 35 10.07 0.32 10.67
CA SER A 35 9.99 -0.92 11.46
C SER A 35 10.95 -0.93 12.65
N LYS A 36 12.04 -0.15 12.61
CA LYS A 36 12.99 -0.03 13.73
C LYS A 36 12.60 1.03 14.75
N LEU A 37 11.88 2.07 14.32
CA LEU A 37 11.64 3.27 15.12
C LEU A 37 10.20 3.41 15.59
N LEU A 38 9.26 2.75 14.94
CA LEU A 38 7.83 2.86 15.20
C LEU A 38 7.29 1.55 15.76
N SER A 39 6.12 1.62 16.39
CA SER A 39 5.38 0.40 16.73
C SER A 39 4.97 -0.34 15.46
N GLU A 40 4.84 -1.67 15.56
CA GLU A 40 4.47 -2.53 14.42
C GLU A 40 3.12 -2.16 13.79
N ASN A 41 2.25 -1.48 14.54
CA ASN A 41 0.95 -1.00 14.10
C ASN A 41 0.93 0.49 13.72
N HIS A 42 2.08 1.13 13.45
CA HIS A 42 2.09 2.54 13.09
C HIS A 42 1.54 2.77 11.67
N VAL A 43 0.65 3.75 11.50
CA VAL A 43 -0.04 4.01 10.22
C VAL A 43 0.90 4.31 9.05
N ASP A 44 2.05 4.95 9.31
CA ASP A 44 3.07 5.21 8.28
C ASP A 44 3.64 3.93 7.66
N LEU A 45 3.71 2.84 8.43
CA LEU A 45 4.13 1.54 7.91
C LEU A 45 3.09 0.97 6.93
N ALA A 46 1.80 1.14 7.23
CA ALA A 46 0.72 0.75 6.34
C ALA A 46 0.75 1.53 5.01
N LYS A 47 1.05 2.84 5.06
CA LYS A 47 1.21 3.65 3.84
C LYS A 47 2.33 3.12 2.96
N SER A 48 3.49 2.82 3.54
CA SER A 48 4.61 2.23 2.79
C SER A 48 4.27 0.85 2.22
N PHE A 49 3.53 0.00 2.94
CA PHE A 49 3.06 -1.28 2.41
C PHE A 49 2.08 -1.12 1.25
N ASN A 50 1.18 -0.14 1.29
CA ASN A 50 0.33 0.18 0.14
C ASN A 50 1.15 0.61 -1.09
N SER A 51 2.21 1.39 -0.91
CA SER A 51 3.12 1.74 -2.00
C SER A 51 3.84 0.51 -2.57
N MET A 52 4.25 -0.44 -1.72
CA MET A 52 4.82 -1.72 -2.17
C MET A 52 3.80 -2.55 -2.96
N ALA A 53 2.53 -2.58 -2.52
CA ALA A 53 1.46 -3.24 -3.25
C ALA A 53 1.28 -2.65 -4.66
N ALA A 54 1.30 -1.32 -4.77
CA ALA A 54 1.21 -0.64 -6.06
C ALA A 54 2.39 -1.01 -6.98
N ILE A 55 3.62 -1.07 -6.46
CA ILE A 55 4.81 -1.50 -7.22
C ILE A 55 4.63 -2.92 -7.76
N TYR A 56 4.29 -3.89 -6.91
CA TYR A 56 4.10 -5.27 -7.33
C TYR A 56 2.95 -5.43 -8.33
N CYS A 57 1.89 -4.63 -8.18
CA CYS A 57 0.78 -4.57 -9.13
C CYS A 57 1.23 -4.08 -10.52
N GLN A 58 2.13 -3.08 -10.60
CA GLN A 58 2.70 -2.65 -11.88
C GLN A 58 3.67 -3.66 -12.48
N LYS A 59 4.33 -4.46 -11.64
CA LYS A 59 5.18 -5.59 -12.06
C LYS A 59 4.39 -6.87 -12.39
N GLU A 60 3.05 -6.79 -12.42
CA GLU A 60 2.13 -7.91 -12.65
C GLU A 60 2.29 -9.09 -11.66
N ASN A 61 2.93 -8.85 -10.52
CA ASN A 61 3.05 -9.82 -9.45
C ASN A 61 1.93 -9.62 -8.43
N TYR A 62 0.74 -10.07 -8.80
CA TYR A 62 -0.49 -9.77 -8.07
C TYR A 62 -0.60 -10.48 -6.71
N ALA A 63 0.02 -11.64 -6.52
CA ALA A 63 -0.02 -12.35 -5.25
C ALA A 63 0.70 -11.55 -4.15
N GLU A 64 1.91 -11.08 -4.45
CA GLU A 64 2.70 -10.24 -3.56
C GLU A 64 2.04 -8.88 -3.36
N ALA A 65 1.43 -8.30 -4.39
CA ALA A 65 0.67 -7.06 -4.25
C ALA A 65 -0.49 -7.19 -3.25
N LEU A 66 -1.22 -8.31 -3.28
CA LEU A 66 -2.30 -8.60 -2.33
C LEU A 66 -1.76 -8.83 -0.91
N ASP A 67 -0.62 -9.51 -0.75
CA ASP A 67 0.02 -9.69 0.55
C ASP A 67 0.40 -8.35 1.20
N TYR A 68 0.94 -7.42 0.43
CA TYR A 68 1.24 -6.06 0.91
C TYR A 68 -0.02 -5.25 1.23
N CYS A 69 -1.09 -5.35 0.44
CA CYS A 69 -2.38 -4.75 0.80
C CYS A 69 -2.91 -5.30 2.13
N LYS A 70 -2.74 -6.60 2.37
CA LYS A 70 -3.15 -7.24 3.62
C LYS A 70 -2.39 -6.71 4.82
N LYS A 71 -1.06 -6.61 4.71
CA LYS A 71 -0.24 -6.00 5.77
C LYS A 71 -0.67 -4.57 6.10
N ALA A 72 -0.95 -3.76 5.07
CA ALA A 72 -1.46 -2.40 5.28
C ALA A 72 -2.84 -2.40 5.95
N HIS A 73 -3.76 -3.24 5.47
CA HIS A 73 -5.12 -3.36 6.00
C HIS A 73 -5.14 -3.81 7.46
N ASP A 74 -4.34 -4.80 7.84
CA ASP A 74 -4.26 -5.32 9.20
C ASP A 74 -3.79 -4.22 10.19
N ILE A 75 -2.81 -3.40 9.80
CA ILE A 75 -2.36 -2.26 10.62
C ILE A 75 -3.47 -1.21 10.74
N GLN A 76 -4.08 -0.83 9.62
CA GLN A 76 -5.08 0.22 9.57
C GLN A 76 -6.35 -0.14 10.36
N THR A 77 -6.84 -1.37 10.25
CA THR A 77 -8.02 -1.84 11.00
C THR A 77 -7.79 -1.90 12.50
N ASN A 78 -6.54 -2.09 12.94
CA ASN A 78 -6.18 -2.07 14.36
C ASN A 78 -6.04 -0.64 14.94
N CYS A 79 -5.68 0.34 14.11
CA CYS A 79 -5.29 1.67 14.59
C CYS A 79 -6.19 2.83 14.15
N LEU A 80 -7.05 2.62 13.15
CA LEU A 80 -7.87 3.67 12.57
C LEU A 80 -9.36 3.39 12.79
N PRO A 81 -10.20 4.45 12.88
CA PRO A 81 -11.64 4.31 12.78
C PRO A 81 -12.06 3.60 11.49
N LYS A 82 -13.19 2.88 11.53
CA LYS A 82 -13.69 2.12 10.38
C LYS A 82 -13.96 2.97 9.13
N ASN A 83 -14.23 4.26 9.30
CA ASN A 83 -14.51 5.23 8.23
C ASN A 83 -13.27 6.06 7.83
N HIS A 84 -12.06 5.60 8.13
CA HIS A 84 -10.86 6.36 7.86
C HIS A 84 -10.46 6.28 6.37
N PRO A 85 -10.15 7.40 5.69
CA PRO A 85 -9.81 7.42 4.25
C PRO A 85 -8.66 6.48 3.85
N ASP A 86 -7.65 6.33 4.70
CA ASP A 86 -6.54 5.39 4.44
C ASP A 86 -7.02 3.92 4.30
N LEU A 87 -8.12 3.53 4.94
CA LEU A 87 -8.71 2.20 4.80
C LEU A 87 -9.41 2.05 3.43
N ALA A 88 -10.12 3.09 2.98
CA ALA A 88 -10.70 3.16 1.63
C ALA A 88 -9.61 3.05 0.54
N ALA A 89 -8.48 3.74 0.73
CA ALA A 89 -7.35 3.66 -0.20
C ALA A 89 -6.80 2.24 -0.34
N THR A 90 -6.72 1.48 0.76
CA THR A 90 -6.30 0.08 0.73
C THR A 90 -7.33 -0.81 0.01
N TYR A 91 -8.63 -0.57 0.20
CA TYR A 91 -9.68 -1.27 -0.57
C TYR A 91 -9.61 -0.96 -2.07
N ILE A 92 -9.34 0.29 -2.46
CA ILE A 92 -9.10 0.67 -3.86
C ILE A 92 -7.90 -0.10 -4.45
N ASN A 93 -6.83 -0.28 -3.67
CA ASN A 93 -5.67 -1.08 -4.12
C ASN A 93 -6.06 -2.54 -4.34
N TYR A 94 -6.80 -3.16 -3.39
CA TYR A 94 -7.33 -4.51 -3.57
C TYR A 94 -8.19 -4.63 -4.83
N GLY A 95 -9.10 -3.68 -5.06
CA GLY A 95 -9.96 -3.63 -6.24
C GLY A 95 -9.12 -3.59 -7.53
N THR A 96 -8.12 -2.70 -7.55
CA THR A 96 -7.24 -2.50 -8.72
C THR A 96 -6.38 -3.72 -9.03
N ILE A 97 -5.83 -4.38 -8.01
CA ILE A 97 -5.03 -5.60 -8.18
C ILE A 97 -5.90 -6.73 -8.73
N ASN A 98 -7.09 -6.93 -8.17
CA ASN A 98 -8.02 -7.96 -8.65
C ASN A 98 -8.50 -7.67 -10.07
N LEU A 99 -8.76 -6.40 -10.41
CA LEU A 99 -9.12 -5.99 -11.76
C LEU A 99 -8.02 -6.36 -12.76
N LYS A 100 -6.77 -6.01 -12.47
CA LYS A 100 -5.61 -6.37 -13.31
C LYS A 100 -5.35 -7.87 -13.36
N SER A 101 -5.75 -8.61 -12.32
CA SER A 101 -5.70 -10.08 -12.26
C SER A 101 -6.88 -10.78 -12.97
N ASN A 102 -7.76 -10.04 -13.65
CA ASN A 102 -9.01 -10.54 -14.27
C ASN A 102 -10.02 -11.15 -13.29
N LYS A 103 -9.93 -10.80 -11.99
CA LYS A 103 -10.85 -11.21 -10.92
C LYS A 103 -11.92 -10.13 -10.72
N TYR A 104 -12.81 -10.00 -11.69
CA TYR A 104 -13.71 -8.85 -11.79
C TYR A 104 -14.73 -8.78 -10.65
N SER A 105 -15.24 -9.92 -10.19
CA SER A 105 -16.22 -9.96 -9.09
C SER A 105 -15.60 -9.48 -7.77
N GLU A 106 -14.38 -9.93 -7.48
CA GLU A 106 -13.61 -9.49 -6.31
C GLU A 106 -13.23 -8.01 -6.44
N ALA A 107 -12.84 -7.57 -7.64
CA ALA A 107 -12.51 -6.17 -7.89
C ALA A 107 -13.71 -5.24 -7.58
N LEU A 108 -14.88 -5.58 -8.12
CA LEU A 108 -16.11 -4.83 -7.89
C LEU A 108 -16.44 -4.76 -6.40
N LYS A 109 -16.42 -5.89 -5.72
CA LYS A 109 -16.67 -5.95 -4.28
C LYS A 109 -15.76 -5.01 -3.50
N TYR A 110 -14.45 -5.04 -3.77
CA TYR A 110 -13.51 -4.16 -3.05
C TYR A 110 -13.71 -2.67 -3.37
N TYR A 111 -14.13 -2.33 -4.59
CA TYR A 111 -14.50 -0.95 -4.90
C TYR A 111 -15.78 -0.53 -4.17
N GLU A 112 -16.78 -1.40 -4.07
CA GLU A 112 -18.00 -1.15 -3.28
C GLU A 112 -17.66 -0.98 -1.79
N ASP A 113 -16.88 -1.90 -1.22
CA ASP A 113 -16.39 -1.81 0.17
C ASP A 113 -15.66 -0.48 0.43
N SER A 114 -14.92 0.06 -0.56
CA SER A 114 -14.22 1.36 -0.43
C SER A 114 -15.15 2.58 -0.38
N LEU A 115 -16.35 2.48 -0.97
CA LEU A 115 -17.37 3.54 -0.96
C LEU A 115 -18.17 3.58 0.34
N GLU A 116 -18.17 2.47 1.09
CA GLU A 116 -18.86 2.36 2.37
C GLU A 116 -18.04 2.91 3.56
N ILE A 117 -16.79 3.32 3.33
CA ILE A 117 -15.89 3.97 4.29
C ILE A 117 -16.21 5.46 4.39
#